data_AF-A0A833G1S8-F1
#
_entry.id   AF-A0A833G1S8-F1
#
_cell.length_a   1.000
_cell.length_b   1.000
_cell.length_c   1.000
_cell.angle_alpha   90.00
_cell.angle_beta   90.00
_cell.angle_gamma   90.00
#
_symmetry.space_group_name_H-M   'P 1'
#
loop_
_entity.id
_entity.type
_entity.pdbx_description
1 polymer ?
#
loop_
_entity_poly.entity_id
_entity_poly.type
_entity_poly.pdbx_seq_one_letter_code
_entity_poly.pdbx_strand_id
1 'polypeptide(L)' 'MAAFRNWTPQGVIPAALLPFHDDLGIDVASFRSHLADLAAVRGVSAVTVN' A
#
# COMPACT_ATOMS: atom_id res chain seq x y z
N MET A 1 1.22 -9.06 -18.19
CA MET A 1 2.67 -8.74 -18.11
C MET A 1 2.87 -7.75 -16.98
N ALA A 2 3.90 -7.91 -16.14
CA ALA A 2 4.22 -6.95 -15.08
C ALA A 2 4.76 -5.65 -15.69
N ALA A 3 4.41 -4.49 -15.10
CA ALA A 3 4.85 -3.17 -15.56
C ALA A 3 6.37 -2.97 -15.45
N PHE A 4 7.03 -3.73 -14.57
CA PHE A 4 8.47 -3.66 -14.34
C PHE A 4 9.17 -4.83 -15.02
N ARG A 5 10.10 -4.52 -15.94
CA ARG A 5 10.91 -5.52 -16.63
C ARG A 5 11.84 -6.18 -15.61
N ASN A 6 11.84 -7.52 -15.56
CA ASN A 6 12.59 -8.37 -14.61
C ASN A 6 12.11 -8.35 -13.15
N TRP A 7 10.87 -7.93 -12.89
CA TRP A 7 10.27 -8.09 -11.56
C TRP A 7 9.07 -9.04 -11.61
N THR A 8 9.08 -10.02 -10.70
CA THR A 8 7.95 -10.92 -10.46
C THR A 8 7.31 -10.51 -9.13
N PRO A 9 6.02 -10.12 -9.10
CA PRO A 9 5.34 -9.76 -7.86
C PRO A 9 5.11 -11.01 -7.00
N GLN A 10 5.97 -11.21 -6.00
CA GLN A 10 5.94 -12.39 -5.12
C GLN A 10 6.39 -12.05 -3.70
N GLY A 11 5.99 -12.89 -2.74
CA GLY A 11 6.23 -12.69 -1.30
C GLY A 11 5.02 -12.09 -0.58
N VAL A 12 5.25 -11.38 0.52
CA VAL A 12 4.16 -10.77 1.30
C VAL A 12 3.78 -9.43 0.67
N ILE A 13 2.54 -9.32 0.17
CA ILE A 13 2.03 -8.14 -0.53
C ILE A 13 0.67 -7.75 0.08
N PRO A 14 0.62 -6.90 1.12
CA PRO A 14 -0.64 -6.45 1.69
C PRO A 14 -1.39 -5.49 0.76
N ALA A 15 -2.72 -5.56 0.83
CA ALA A 15 -3.62 -4.56 0.26
C ALA A 15 -3.80 -3.41 1.26
N ALA A 16 -3.37 -2.21 0.87
CA ALA A 16 -3.52 -1.03 1.71
C ALA A 16 -4.98 -0.61 1.81
N LEU A 17 -5.41 -0.22 3.01
CA LEU A 17 -6.72 0.35 3.23
C LEU A 17 -6.69 1.84 2.86
N LEU A 18 -7.74 2.31 2.19
CA LEU A 18 -7.93 3.74 1.91
C LEU A 18 -8.80 4.35 3.02
N PRO A 19 -8.22 5.14 3.95
CA PRO A 19 -8.98 5.81 4.99
C PRO A 19 -9.78 6.97 4.41
N PHE A 20 -10.94 7.20 5.01
CA PHE A 20 -11.83 8.30 4.69
C PHE A 20 -12.14 9.10 5.95
N HIS A 21 -12.42 10.38 5.77
CA HIS A 21 -13.08 11.20 6.77
C HIS A 21 -14.57 10.80 6.90
N ASP A 22 -15.25 11.33 7.91
CA ASP A 22 -16.66 11.05 8.16
C ASP A 22 -17.57 11.49 7.00
N ASP A 23 -17.11 12.42 6.17
CA ASP A 23 -17.79 12.90 4.95
C ASP A 23 -17.47 12.08 3.69
N LEU A 24 -16.75 10.95 3.84
CA LEU A 24 -16.27 10.09 2.76
C LEU A 24 -15.22 10.74 1.83
N GLY A 25 -14.66 11.90 2.21
CA GLY A 25 -13.46 12.45 1.58
C GLY A 25 -12.22 11.60 1.92
N ILE A 26 -11.27 11.50 0.98
CA ILE A 26 -10.04 10.72 1.21
C ILE A 26 -9.18 11.40 2.27
N ASP A 27 -8.82 10.65 3.32
CA ASP A 27 -7.86 11.10 4.32
C ASP A 27 -6.42 10.82 3.84
N VAL A 28 -5.85 11.79 3.12
CA VAL A 28 -4.50 11.68 2.55
C VAL A 28 -3.41 11.56 3.62
N ALA A 29 -3.58 12.23 4.77
CA ALA A 29 -2.58 12.23 5.83
C ALA A 29 -2.50 10.86 6.50
N SER A 30 -3.66 10.30 6.86
CA SER A 30 -3.75 8.96 7.43
C SER A 30 -3.32 7.89 6.43
N PHE A 31 -3.66 8.04 5.14
CA PHE A 31 -3.22 7.08 4.11
C PHE A 31 -1.69 7.07 3.96
N ARG A 32 -1.04 8.25 3.98
CA ARG A 32 0.43 8.34 3.95
C ARG A 32 1.07 7.69 5.16
N SER A 33 0.53 7.90 6.36
CA SER A 33 1.02 7.24 7.58
C SER A 33 0.87 5.73 7.46
N HIS A 34 -0.30 5.25 7.03
CA HIS A 34 -0.57 3.82 6.84
C HIS A 34 0.42 3.16 5.87
N LEU A 35 0.73 3.82 4.75
CA LEU A 35 1.72 3.31 3.79
C LEU A 35 3.13 3.26 4.40
N ALA A 36 3.51 4.24 5.22
CA ALA A 36 4.79 4.23 5.92
C ALA A 36 4.87 3.08 6.93
N ASP A 37 3.78 2.83 7.67
CA ASP A 37 3.69 1.73 8.62
C ASP A 37 3.82 0.37 7.91
N LEU A 38 3.09 0.17 6.80
CA LEU A 38 3.20 -1.04 5.98
C LEU A 38 4.63 -1.24 5.45
N ALA A 39 5.28 -0.18 4.98
CA ALA A 39 6.64 -0.23 4.46
C ALA A 39 7.69 -0.56 5.54
N ALA A 40 7.41 -0.22 6.81
CA ALA A 40 8.29 -0.53 7.94
C ALA A 40 8.22 -1.99 8.40
N VAL A 41 7.17 -2.74 8.00
CA VAL A 41 7.03 -4.16 8.36
C VAL A 41 8.08 -5.00 7.63
N ARG A 42 8.96 -5.65 8.42
CA ARG A 42 9.99 -6.54 7.87
C ARG A 42 9.35 -7.67 7.06
N GLY A 43 9.85 -7.87 5.84
CA GLY A 43 9.42 -8.95 4.96
C GLY A 43 8.28 -8.60 4.00
N VAL A 44 7.77 -7.35 4.02
CA VAL A 44 6.86 -6.86 2.98
C VAL A 44 7.63 -6.67 1.68
N SER A 45 7.16 -7.31 0.60
CA SER A 45 7.76 -7.28 -0.73
C SER A 45 7.25 -6.14 -1.60
N ALA A 46 5.98 -5.78 -1.44
CA ALA A 46 5.29 -4.70 -2.17
C ALA A 46 3.98 -4.35 -1.46
N VAL A 47 3.34 -3.25 -1.82
CA VAL A 47 2.01 -2.87 -1.32
C VAL A 47 1.08 -2.72 -2.53
N THR A 48 -0.12 -3.30 -2.47
CA THR A 48 -1.16 -3.05 -3.48
C THR A 48 -2.04 -1.88 -3.05
N VAL A 49 -2.33 -1.01 -4.02
CA VAL A 49 -3.20 0.17 -3.90
C VAL A 49 -4.20 0.15 -5.07
N ASN A 50 -5.34 0.84 -4.92
CA ASN A 50 -6.39 0.94 -5.94
C ASN A 50 -6.21 2.16 -6.84
#